data_AF-A0A820YSE3-F1
#
_entry.id   AF-A0A820YSE3-F1
#
_cell.length_a   1.000
_cell.length_b   1.000
_cell.length_c   1.000
_cell.angle_alpha   90.00
_cell.angle_beta   90.00
_cell.angle_gamma   90.00
#
_symmetry.space_group_name_H-M   'P 1'
#
loop_
_entity.id
_entity.type
_entity.pdbx_description
1 polymer ?
#
loop_
_entity_poly.entity_id
_entity_poly.type
_entity_poly.pdbx_seq_one_letter_code
_entity_poly.pdbx_strand_id
1 'polypeptide(L)'
;MEDKDLDYQPPNDPSTDEEKLKEQITALNNFLSACVSKRKLNVTTSYKDLSHRVKLRYISLVKFITRSTTSLIASDDADMLIHDAFSDVNSEDSNIVLDGNFRQIMNGVSEAYINAESWQSRREILSIVAPKISLKLIQLFIPGLTYGRFSAARLHARKYSAGSRVEETTKVVQRFDDHQIAHCVDFIVSPHVCTDLPFGEKVLKLSSGVELFVPNTIRNMRATRIIEQYLLYCKEMCSDFEPLGKSSLFTILDTCKASTRKSLQGINYFAAEAGEAFDGLRKMLEDKVTLCDDSERLIENLECARLYLKSDYKVHVARSSNIADHCCIYALSDPKKRDFA
;
A
#
# COMPACT_ATOMS: atom_id res chain seq x y z
N MET A 1 29.08 -53.96 -36.90
CA MET A 1 28.97 -52.50 -36.96
C MET A 1 28.72 -52.16 -38.40
N GLU A 2 27.51 -51.76 -38.74
CA GLU A 2 27.24 -50.88 -39.88
C GLU A 2 25.80 -50.41 -39.74
N ASP A 3 25.72 -49.14 -39.38
CA ASP A 3 24.52 -48.31 -39.29
C ASP A 3 23.77 -48.29 -40.62
N LYS A 4 22.44 -48.35 -40.55
CA LYS A 4 21.59 -47.83 -41.61
C LYS A 4 20.73 -46.74 -41.02
N ASP A 5 21.24 -45.53 -41.17
CA ASP A 5 20.54 -44.26 -40.95
C ASP A 5 19.20 -44.26 -41.71
N LEU A 6 18.12 -44.48 -40.98
CA LEU A 6 16.77 -44.10 -41.36
C LEU A 6 16.57 -42.65 -40.95
N ASP A 7 17.01 -41.68 -41.77
CA ASP A 7 16.51 -40.30 -41.75
C ASP A 7 17.06 -39.42 -42.91
N TYR A 8 17.23 -39.99 -44.11
CA TYR A 8 17.48 -39.17 -45.31
C TYR A 8 16.18 -38.93 -46.09
N GLN A 9 15.59 -37.74 -45.93
CA GLN A 9 14.65 -37.20 -46.92
C GLN A 9 15.43 -36.28 -47.88
N PRO A 10 15.38 -36.52 -49.21
CA PRO A 10 16.08 -35.67 -50.16
C PRO A 10 15.48 -34.24 -50.18
N PRO A 11 16.30 -33.20 -50.45
CA PRO A 11 15.83 -31.82 -50.53
C PRO A 11 14.79 -31.66 -51.65
N ASN A 12 13.75 -30.85 -51.43
CA ASN A 12 12.78 -30.45 -52.46
C ASN A 12 13.53 -29.87 -53.67
N ASP A 13 13.44 -30.55 -54.80
CA ASP A 13 14.05 -30.16 -56.07
C ASP A 13 13.21 -29.02 -56.70
N PRO A 14 13.75 -27.78 -56.83
CA PRO A 14 12.99 -26.65 -57.36
C PRO A 14 12.48 -26.87 -58.79
N SER A 15 13.09 -27.82 -59.52
CA SER A 15 12.70 -28.21 -60.87
C SER A 15 11.28 -28.79 -60.93
N THR A 16 10.82 -29.48 -59.88
CA THR A 16 9.52 -30.18 -59.89
C THR A 16 8.33 -29.22 -59.71
N ASP A 17 8.55 -28.08 -59.04
CA ASP A 17 7.48 -27.09 -58.80
C ASP A 17 7.26 -26.16 -60.01
N GLU A 18 8.32 -25.84 -60.76
CA GLU A 18 8.18 -25.08 -62.01
C GLU A 18 7.46 -25.87 -63.11
N GLU A 19 7.68 -27.18 -63.18
CA GLU A 19 6.98 -28.07 -64.12
C GLU A 19 5.48 -28.17 -63.79
N LYS A 20 5.14 -28.38 -62.51
CA LYS A 20 3.73 -28.38 -62.05
C LYS A 20 3.02 -27.06 -62.32
N LEU A 21 3.71 -25.93 -62.13
CA LEU A 21 3.14 -24.62 -62.41
C LEU A 21 2.83 -24.45 -63.91
N LYS A 22 3.71 -24.93 -64.79
CA LYS A 22 3.48 -24.92 -66.24
C LYS A 22 2.28 -25.78 -66.64
N GLU A 23 2.12 -26.95 -66.03
CA GLU A 23 0.94 -27.82 -66.23
C GLU A 23 -0.37 -27.18 -65.76
N GLN A 24 -0.36 -26.50 -64.61
CA GLN A 24 -1.55 -25.78 -64.12
C GLN A 24 -1.94 -24.62 -65.06
N ILE A 25 -0.96 -23.92 -65.62
CA ILE A 25 -1.20 -22.84 -66.57
C ILE A 25 -1.77 -23.36 -67.89
N THR A 26 -1.31 -24.51 -68.39
CA THR A 26 -1.85 -25.11 -69.61
C THR A 26 -3.28 -25.61 -69.39
N ALA A 27 -3.57 -26.24 -68.25
CA ALA A 27 -4.93 -26.64 -67.88
C ALA A 27 -5.89 -25.44 -67.78
N LEU A 28 -5.47 -24.34 -67.14
CA LEU A 28 -6.25 -23.11 -67.03
C LEU A 28 -6.48 -22.45 -68.40
N ASN A 29 -5.47 -22.45 -69.28
CA ASN A 29 -5.62 -21.93 -70.65
C ASN A 29 -6.58 -22.76 -71.51
N ASN A 30 -6.64 -24.08 -71.29
CA ASN A 30 -7.63 -24.96 -71.93
C ASN A 30 -9.05 -24.69 -71.42
N PHE A 31 -9.20 -24.41 -70.13
CA PHE A 31 -10.49 -23.98 -69.57
C PHE A 31 -10.95 -22.63 -70.16
N LEU A 32 -10.03 -21.68 -70.29
CA LEU A 32 -10.31 -20.36 -70.84
C LEU A 32 -10.69 -20.40 -72.33
N SER A 33 -10.08 -21.31 -73.11
CA SER A 33 -10.42 -21.48 -74.53
C SER A 33 -11.81 -22.08 -74.71
N ALA A 34 -12.26 -22.95 -73.79
CA ALA A 34 -13.62 -23.48 -73.77
C ALA A 34 -14.68 -22.42 -73.42
N CYS A 35 -14.35 -21.43 -72.58
CA CYS A 35 -15.25 -20.34 -72.17
C CYS A 35 -15.36 -19.18 -73.19
N VAL A 36 -15.11 -19.42 -74.48
CA VAL A 36 -15.24 -18.47 -75.62
C VAL A 36 -14.23 -17.30 -75.58
N SER A 37 -13.17 -17.36 -74.77
CA SER A 37 -12.18 -16.28 -74.65
C SER A 37 -10.92 -16.51 -75.48
N LYS A 38 -10.54 -15.55 -76.33
CA LYS A 38 -9.21 -15.53 -77.02
C LYS A 38 -8.04 -15.15 -76.09
N ARG A 39 -8.26 -15.08 -74.77
CA ARG A 39 -7.28 -14.56 -73.81
C ARG A 39 -6.44 -15.72 -73.25
N LYS A 40 -5.13 -15.66 -73.47
CA LYS A 40 -4.14 -16.59 -72.89
C LYS A 40 -3.45 -15.96 -71.69
N LEU A 41 -3.23 -16.77 -70.66
CA LEU A 41 -2.41 -16.45 -69.51
C LEU A 41 -0.96 -16.82 -69.81
N ASN A 42 -0.09 -15.81 -69.87
CA ASN A 42 1.35 -15.97 -69.97
C ASN A 42 1.96 -15.44 -68.67
N VAL A 43 2.77 -16.26 -68.00
CA VAL A 43 3.52 -15.84 -66.81
C VAL A 43 4.71 -15.02 -67.26
N THR A 44 4.78 -13.77 -66.82
CA THR A 44 5.95 -12.91 -67.00
C THR A 44 6.13 -12.06 -65.77
N THR A 45 7.32 -12.18 -65.17
CA THR A 45 7.89 -11.40 -64.06
C THR A 45 6.97 -11.11 -62.86
N SER A 46 7.58 -10.66 -61.76
CA SER A 46 6.84 -10.29 -60.55
C SER A 46 5.75 -9.26 -60.87
N TYR A 47 4.53 -9.49 -60.36
CA TYR A 47 3.37 -8.61 -60.58
C TYR A 47 3.64 -7.14 -60.19
N LYS A 48 4.53 -6.93 -59.21
CA LYS A 48 4.92 -5.60 -58.72
C LYS A 48 5.59 -4.76 -59.80
N ASP A 49 6.38 -5.40 -60.66
CA ASP A 49 7.27 -4.75 -61.63
C ASP A 49 6.62 -4.56 -63.03
N LEU A 50 5.34 -4.90 -63.17
CA LEU A 50 4.61 -4.80 -64.43
C LEU A 50 4.13 -3.37 -64.73
N SER A 51 4.12 -3.04 -66.02
CA SER A 51 3.50 -1.81 -66.56
C SER A 51 2.01 -1.73 -66.19
N HIS A 52 1.53 -0.50 -65.98
CA HIS A 52 0.13 -0.20 -65.68
C HIS A 52 -0.85 -0.85 -66.68
N ARG A 53 -0.51 -0.82 -67.98
CA ARG A 53 -1.32 -1.43 -69.04
C ARG A 53 -1.41 -2.95 -68.90
N VAL A 54 -0.34 -3.59 -68.43
CA VAL A 54 -0.29 -5.05 -68.20
C VAL A 54 -1.05 -5.43 -66.94
N LYS A 55 -0.94 -4.64 -65.86
CA LYS A 55 -1.72 -4.82 -64.62
C LYS A 55 -3.22 -4.75 -64.87
N LEU A 56 -3.70 -3.75 -65.62
CA LEU A 56 -5.12 -3.65 -66.00
C LEU A 56 -5.59 -4.86 -66.83
N ARG A 57 -4.75 -5.36 -67.74
CA ARG A 57 -5.05 -6.58 -68.51
C ARG A 57 -5.18 -7.79 -67.58
N TYR A 58 -4.27 -7.97 -66.62
CA TYR A 58 -4.35 -9.06 -65.65
C TYR A 58 -5.57 -8.95 -64.75
N ILE A 59 -5.92 -7.76 -64.25
CA ILE A 59 -7.15 -7.54 -63.48
C ILE A 59 -8.39 -7.92 -64.31
N SER A 60 -8.44 -7.52 -65.59
CA SER A 60 -9.56 -7.87 -66.46
C SER A 60 -9.64 -9.37 -66.77
N LEU A 61 -8.50 -10.07 -66.72
CA LEU A 61 -8.42 -11.52 -66.93
C LEU A 61 -8.88 -12.27 -65.67
N VAL A 62 -8.40 -11.87 -64.49
CA VAL A 62 -8.80 -12.44 -63.20
C VAL A 62 -10.30 -12.27 -62.98
N LYS A 63 -10.85 -11.07 -63.22
CA LYS A 63 -12.31 -10.83 -63.14
C LYS A 63 -13.13 -11.76 -64.02
N PHE A 64 -12.61 -12.07 -65.22
CA PHE A 64 -13.27 -12.99 -66.13
C PHE A 64 -13.18 -14.43 -65.62
N ILE A 65 -11.99 -14.87 -65.16
CA ILE A 65 -11.80 -16.21 -64.60
C ILE A 65 -12.74 -16.41 -63.42
N THR A 66 -12.73 -15.52 -62.44
CA THR A 66 -13.55 -15.64 -61.24
C THR A 66 -15.02 -15.67 -61.59
N ARG A 67 -15.50 -14.79 -62.47
CA ARG A 67 -16.92 -14.81 -62.88
C ARG A 67 -17.30 -16.10 -63.60
N SER A 68 -16.46 -16.59 -64.51
CA SER A 68 -16.71 -17.82 -65.26
C SER A 68 -16.71 -19.07 -64.38
N THR A 69 -15.75 -19.18 -63.44
CA THR A 69 -15.72 -20.31 -62.50
C THR A 69 -16.88 -20.27 -61.52
N THR A 70 -17.26 -19.06 -61.06
CA THR A 70 -18.34 -18.93 -60.07
C THR A 70 -19.71 -19.15 -60.71
N SER A 71 -19.88 -18.76 -61.98
CA SER A 71 -21.10 -19.05 -62.76
C SER A 71 -21.32 -20.55 -63.00
N LEU A 72 -20.26 -21.36 -63.02
CA LEU A 72 -20.37 -22.82 -63.05
C LEU A 72 -20.85 -23.42 -61.72
N ILE A 73 -20.56 -22.74 -60.61
CA ILE A 73 -20.92 -23.21 -59.25
C ILE A 73 -22.33 -22.73 -58.89
N ALA A 74 -22.63 -21.46 -59.15
CA ALA A 74 -23.90 -20.82 -58.86
C ALA A 74 -24.30 -19.99 -60.09
N SER A 75 -25.21 -20.53 -60.91
CA SER A 75 -25.54 -19.95 -62.22
C SER A 75 -26.28 -18.61 -62.12
N ASP A 76 -27.11 -18.42 -61.09
CA ASP A 76 -27.92 -17.20 -60.94
C ASP A 76 -27.29 -16.18 -59.96
N ASP A 77 -26.53 -16.63 -58.95
CA ASP A 77 -26.01 -15.79 -57.85
C ASP A 77 -24.48 -15.60 -57.87
N ALA A 78 -23.83 -15.80 -59.03
CA ALA A 78 -22.37 -15.75 -59.15
C ALA A 78 -21.74 -14.45 -58.59
N ASP A 79 -22.38 -13.30 -58.81
CA ASP A 79 -21.87 -12.00 -58.35
C ASP A 79 -22.01 -11.84 -56.81
N MET A 80 -23.06 -12.41 -56.19
CA MET A 80 -23.21 -12.44 -54.73
C MET A 80 -22.20 -13.38 -54.07
N LEU A 81 -21.99 -14.57 -54.65
CA LEU A 81 -21.01 -15.53 -54.11
C LEU A 81 -19.58 -14.99 -54.19
N ILE A 82 -19.26 -14.25 -55.25
CA ILE A 82 -17.98 -13.53 -55.36
C ILE A 82 -17.85 -12.49 -54.25
N HIS A 83 -18.88 -11.69 -54.01
CA HIS A 83 -18.87 -10.66 -52.97
C HIS A 83 -18.68 -11.27 -51.57
N ASP A 84 -19.44 -12.32 -51.25
CA ASP A 84 -19.40 -12.97 -49.94
C ASP A 84 -18.05 -13.65 -49.71
N ALA A 85 -17.51 -14.37 -50.70
CA ALA A 85 -16.19 -14.99 -50.62
C ALA A 85 -15.07 -13.96 -50.42
N PHE A 86 -15.11 -12.81 -51.11
CA PHE A 86 -14.13 -11.75 -50.90
C PHE A 86 -14.32 -11.01 -49.58
N SER A 87 -15.55 -10.93 -49.06
CA SER A 87 -15.80 -10.36 -47.73
C SER A 87 -15.26 -11.26 -46.61
N ASP A 88 -15.39 -12.58 -46.75
CA ASP A 88 -14.84 -13.58 -45.82
C ASP A 88 -13.31 -13.55 -45.83
N VAL A 89 -12.69 -13.49 -47.02
CA VAL A 89 -11.23 -13.39 -47.18
C VAL A 89 -10.65 -12.07 -46.66
N ASN A 90 -11.39 -10.97 -46.76
CA ASN A 90 -10.96 -9.65 -46.28
C ASN A 90 -11.28 -9.41 -44.79
N SER A 91 -12.05 -10.29 -44.15
CA SER A 91 -12.22 -10.25 -42.70
C SER A 91 -10.95 -10.79 -42.04
N GLU A 92 -10.09 -9.91 -41.54
CA GLU A 92 -8.92 -10.25 -40.71
C GLU A 92 -9.29 -10.85 -39.34
N ASP A 93 -10.57 -11.22 -39.14
CA ASP A 93 -11.02 -11.96 -37.97
C ASP A 93 -10.92 -13.44 -38.29
N SER A 94 -9.90 -14.08 -37.72
CA SER A 94 -9.79 -15.52 -37.64
C SER A 94 -11.12 -16.11 -37.13
N ASN A 95 -11.93 -16.65 -38.03
CA ASN A 95 -13.09 -17.48 -37.74
C ASN A 95 -12.63 -18.76 -37.03
N ILE A 96 -12.30 -18.65 -35.74
CA ILE A 96 -12.47 -19.77 -34.82
C ILE A 96 -13.98 -19.89 -34.69
N VAL A 97 -14.57 -20.92 -35.31
CA VAL A 97 -15.96 -21.30 -35.06
C VAL A 97 -16.08 -21.64 -33.57
N LEU A 98 -16.47 -20.65 -32.76
CA LEU A 98 -16.64 -20.81 -31.31
C LEU A 98 -18.00 -21.43 -31.04
N ASP A 99 -18.00 -22.55 -30.31
CA ASP A 99 -19.21 -23.24 -29.85
C ASP A 99 -20.18 -22.26 -29.13
N GLY A 100 -21.48 -22.44 -29.34
CA GLY A 100 -22.51 -21.56 -28.77
C GLY A 100 -22.49 -21.56 -27.24
N ASN A 101 -22.27 -22.72 -26.63
CA ASN A 101 -22.13 -22.86 -25.19
C ASN A 101 -20.88 -22.14 -24.67
N PHE A 102 -19.77 -22.20 -25.43
CA PHE A 102 -18.54 -21.50 -25.08
C PHE A 102 -18.74 -19.97 -25.08
N ARG A 103 -19.44 -19.42 -26.08
CA ARG A 103 -19.79 -18.00 -26.12
C ARG A 103 -20.61 -17.58 -24.90
N GLN A 104 -21.59 -18.39 -24.50
CA GLN A 104 -22.42 -18.09 -23.33
C GLN A 104 -21.59 -18.07 -22.03
N ILE A 105 -20.70 -19.04 -21.84
CA ILE A 105 -19.79 -19.08 -20.68
C ILE A 105 -18.87 -17.86 -20.68
N MET A 106 -18.26 -17.52 -21.81
CA MET A 106 -17.35 -16.37 -21.91
C MET A 106 -18.05 -15.03 -21.72
N ASN A 107 -19.31 -14.89 -22.14
CA ASN A 107 -20.13 -13.73 -21.86
C ASN A 107 -20.43 -13.59 -20.35
N GLY A 108 -20.74 -14.69 -19.67
CA GLY A 108 -20.92 -14.65 -18.21
C GLY A 108 -19.64 -14.26 -17.47
N VAL A 109 -18.48 -14.73 -17.95
CA VAL A 109 -17.17 -14.36 -17.37
C VAL A 109 -16.82 -12.90 -17.67
N SER A 110 -17.11 -12.39 -18.86
CA SER A 110 -16.85 -10.98 -19.20
C SER A 110 -17.75 -10.04 -18.41
N GLU A 111 -19.02 -10.38 -18.24
CA GLU A 111 -19.96 -9.63 -17.41
C GLU A 111 -19.49 -9.58 -15.94
N ALA A 112 -19.12 -10.73 -15.37
CA ALA A 112 -18.59 -10.79 -14.01
C ALA A 112 -17.28 -9.97 -13.86
N TYR A 113 -16.41 -10.00 -14.87
CA TYR A 113 -15.16 -9.22 -14.87
C TYR A 113 -15.42 -7.71 -14.94
N ILE A 114 -16.39 -7.27 -15.73
CA ILE A 114 -16.77 -5.85 -15.85
C ILE A 114 -17.40 -5.34 -14.56
N ASN A 115 -18.29 -6.13 -13.96
CA ASN A 115 -19.02 -5.79 -12.73
C ASN A 115 -18.13 -5.83 -11.46
N ALA A 116 -16.97 -6.47 -11.52
CA ALA A 116 -16.05 -6.50 -10.39
C ALA A 116 -15.40 -5.11 -10.14
N GLU A 117 -15.51 -4.61 -8.91
CA GLU A 117 -14.98 -3.31 -8.47
C GLU A 117 -13.45 -3.35 -8.25
N SER A 118 -12.95 -4.45 -7.68
CA SER A 118 -11.54 -4.60 -7.30
C SER A 118 -10.73 -5.38 -8.35
N TRP A 119 -9.43 -5.08 -8.44
CA TRP A 119 -8.52 -5.86 -9.27
C TRP A 119 -8.36 -7.30 -8.77
N GLN A 120 -8.45 -7.52 -7.47
CA GLN A 120 -8.41 -8.83 -6.83
C GLN A 120 -9.53 -9.72 -7.37
N SER A 121 -10.78 -9.24 -7.30
CA SER A 121 -11.94 -9.96 -7.83
C SER A 121 -11.86 -10.19 -9.34
N ARG A 122 -11.40 -9.19 -10.10
CA ARG A 122 -11.14 -9.34 -11.54
C ARG A 122 -10.10 -10.43 -11.85
N ARG A 123 -9.02 -10.49 -11.05
CA ARG A 123 -7.97 -11.49 -11.18
C ARG A 123 -8.49 -12.89 -10.83
N GLU A 124 -9.32 -13.01 -9.79
CA GLU A 124 -9.97 -14.25 -9.37
C GLU A 124 -10.87 -14.80 -10.48
N ILE A 125 -11.77 -13.96 -11.03
CA ILE A 125 -12.66 -14.32 -12.14
C ILE A 125 -11.84 -14.73 -13.38
N LEU A 126 -10.86 -13.92 -13.76
CA LEU A 126 -10.01 -14.19 -14.92
C LEU A 126 -9.18 -15.47 -14.75
N SER A 127 -8.85 -15.86 -13.52
CA SER A 127 -8.07 -17.07 -13.23
C SER A 127 -8.81 -18.38 -13.58
N ILE A 128 -10.13 -18.33 -13.75
CA ILE A 128 -10.95 -19.48 -14.18
C ILE A 128 -10.68 -19.84 -15.65
N VAL A 129 -10.53 -18.81 -16.50
CA VAL A 129 -10.44 -18.96 -17.96
C VAL A 129 -9.02 -18.82 -18.50
N ALA A 130 -8.18 -17.98 -17.90
CA ALA A 130 -6.83 -17.67 -18.39
C ALA A 130 -5.87 -18.87 -18.50
N PRO A 131 -5.95 -19.92 -17.65
CA PRO A 131 -5.13 -21.13 -17.83
C PRO A 131 -5.56 -22.01 -19.00
N LYS A 132 -6.84 -21.91 -19.43
CA LYS A 132 -7.47 -22.81 -20.40
C LYS A 132 -7.55 -22.23 -21.81
N ILE A 133 -7.50 -20.91 -21.93
CA ILE A 133 -7.80 -20.18 -23.17
C ILE A 133 -6.68 -19.19 -23.48
N SER A 134 -6.41 -18.95 -24.77
CA SER A 134 -5.38 -17.98 -25.21
C SER A 134 -5.81 -16.53 -24.96
N LEU A 135 -4.84 -15.64 -24.76
CA LEU A 135 -5.10 -14.21 -24.55
C LEU A 135 -5.92 -13.59 -25.68
N LYS A 136 -5.58 -13.92 -26.94
CA LYS A 136 -6.28 -13.40 -28.13
C LYS A 136 -7.78 -13.71 -28.09
N LEU A 137 -8.13 -14.93 -27.69
CA LEU A 137 -9.52 -15.38 -27.64
C LEU A 137 -10.29 -14.72 -26.48
N ILE A 138 -9.65 -14.54 -25.31
CA ILE A 138 -10.27 -13.81 -24.20
C ILE A 138 -10.47 -12.33 -24.56
N GLN A 139 -9.55 -11.73 -25.31
CA GLN A 139 -9.66 -10.33 -25.75
C GLN A 139 -10.87 -10.06 -26.64
N LEU A 140 -11.42 -11.07 -27.32
CA LEU A 140 -12.67 -10.95 -28.07
C LEU A 140 -13.86 -10.61 -27.17
N PHE A 141 -13.84 -11.06 -25.91
CA PHE A 141 -14.92 -10.82 -24.93
C PHE A 141 -14.60 -9.71 -23.94
N ILE A 142 -13.31 -9.46 -23.67
CA ILE A 142 -12.83 -8.40 -22.77
C ILE A 142 -11.83 -7.53 -23.55
N PRO A 143 -12.32 -6.55 -24.33
CA PRO A 143 -11.45 -5.67 -25.10
C PRO A 143 -10.53 -4.88 -24.15
N GLY A 144 -9.24 -4.82 -24.49
CA GLY A 144 -8.22 -4.11 -23.71
C GLY A 144 -7.59 -4.92 -22.55
N LEU A 145 -7.85 -6.22 -22.46
CA LEU A 145 -7.12 -7.07 -21.50
C LEU A 145 -5.62 -7.12 -21.83
N THR A 146 -4.77 -6.68 -20.90
CA THR A 146 -3.31 -6.67 -21.09
C THR A 146 -2.67 -8.02 -20.78
N TYR A 147 -1.52 -8.30 -21.41
CA TYR A 147 -0.75 -9.51 -21.12
C TYR A 147 -0.37 -9.66 -19.64
N GLY A 148 -0.03 -8.56 -18.97
CA GLY A 148 0.29 -8.57 -17.54
C GLY A 148 -0.87 -9.06 -16.67
N ARG A 149 -2.09 -8.61 -16.96
CA ARG A 149 -3.31 -9.05 -16.25
C ARG A 149 -3.63 -10.52 -16.49
N PHE A 150 -3.46 -10.97 -17.73
CA PHE A 150 -3.61 -12.38 -18.11
C PHE A 150 -2.58 -13.28 -17.42
N SER A 151 -1.30 -12.89 -17.41
CA SER A 151 -0.22 -13.63 -16.75
C SER A 151 -0.44 -13.69 -15.23
N ALA A 152 -0.86 -12.58 -14.62
CA ALA A 152 -1.18 -12.53 -13.19
C ALA A 152 -2.33 -13.47 -12.82
N ALA A 153 -3.37 -13.58 -13.65
CA ALA A 153 -4.47 -14.52 -13.44
C ALA A 153 -4.04 -15.98 -13.59
N ARG A 154 -3.14 -16.30 -14.53
CA ARG A 154 -2.55 -17.65 -14.65
C ARG A 154 -1.70 -18.01 -13.45
N LEU A 155 -0.89 -17.07 -12.96
CA LEU A 155 -0.08 -17.25 -11.77
C LEU A 155 -0.97 -17.49 -10.54
N HIS A 156 -2.06 -16.74 -10.43
CA HIS A 156 -3.05 -16.90 -9.37
C HIS A 156 -3.65 -18.31 -9.37
N ALA A 157 -4.15 -18.78 -10.53
CA ALA A 157 -4.72 -20.13 -10.67
C ALA A 157 -3.72 -21.22 -10.27
N ARG A 158 -2.43 -21.05 -10.60
CA ARG A 158 -1.36 -21.99 -10.22
C ARG A 158 -1.08 -22.00 -8.72
N LYS A 159 -1.12 -20.83 -8.07
CA LYS A 159 -0.68 -20.68 -6.68
C LYS A 159 -1.80 -20.95 -5.66
N TYR A 160 -3.02 -20.53 -5.96
CA TYR A 160 -4.13 -20.54 -5.00
C TYR A 160 -5.35 -21.35 -5.47
N SER A 161 -5.29 -21.93 -6.68
CA SER A 161 -6.40 -22.53 -7.44
C SER A 161 -7.27 -21.52 -8.20
N ALA A 162 -8.04 -22.02 -9.17
CA ALA A 162 -8.86 -21.18 -10.04
C ALA A 162 -10.08 -20.63 -9.29
N GLY A 163 -10.28 -19.32 -9.31
CA GLY A 163 -11.43 -18.66 -8.69
C GLY A 163 -11.39 -18.56 -7.16
N SER A 164 -10.29 -18.98 -6.52
CA SER A 164 -10.16 -18.91 -5.06
C SER A 164 -10.03 -17.47 -4.57
N ARG A 165 -10.78 -17.09 -3.55
CA ARG A 165 -10.58 -15.80 -2.89
C ARG A 165 -9.30 -15.85 -2.07
N VAL A 166 -8.37 -14.93 -2.34
CA VAL A 166 -7.19 -14.75 -1.48
C VAL A 166 -7.59 -13.75 -0.42
N GLU A 167 -7.85 -14.22 0.80
CA GLU A 167 -7.93 -13.37 1.98
C GLU A 167 -6.64 -12.54 2.03
N GLU A 168 -6.77 -11.22 1.89
CA GLU A 168 -5.67 -10.32 2.19
C GLU A 168 -5.45 -10.42 3.70
N THR A 169 -4.62 -11.38 4.11
CA THR A 169 -4.01 -11.31 5.42
C THR A 169 -3.26 -10.00 5.43
N THR A 170 -3.85 -8.99 6.05
CA THR A 170 -3.16 -7.75 6.42
C THR A 170 -1.98 -8.21 7.25
N LYS A 171 -0.85 -8.41 6.60
CA LYS A 171 0.41 -8.63 7.30
C LYS A 171 0.64 -7.33 8.04
N VAL A 172 0.22 -7.30 9.30
CA VAL A 172 0.64 -6.29 10.25
C VAL A 172 2.13 -6.52 10.38
N VAL A 173 2.90 -5.85 9.51
CA VAL A 173 4.34 -5.84 9.62
C VAL A 173 4.63 -5.03 10.86
N GLN A 174 4.92 -5.73 11.96
CA GLN A 174 5.45 -5.12 13.15
C GLN A 174 6.85 -4.63 12.80
N ARG A 175 6.96 -3.33 12.52
CA ARG A 175 8.19 -2.69 12.06
C ARG A 175 9.18 -2.41 13.19
N PHE A 176 8.74 -2.58 14.44
CA PHE A 176 9.46 -2.16 15.62
C PHE A 176 9.64 -3.35 16.54
N ASP A 177 10.81 -3.41 17.18
CA ASP A 177 11.06 -4.37 18.23
C ASP A 177 10.28 -3.98 19.49
N ASP A 178 9.63 -4.96 20.12
CA ASP A 178 8.78 -4.74 21.28
C ASP A 178 9.58 -4.26 22.49
N HIS A 179 10.81 -4.77 22.64
CA HIS A 179 11.68 -4.37 23.74
C HIS A 179 12.10 -2.90 23.61
N GLN A 180 12.39 -2.43 22.39
CA GLN A 180 12.69 -1.02 22.14
C GLN A 180 11.52 -0.09 22.46
N ILE A 181 10.28 -0.50 22.14
CA ILE A 181 9.07 0.28 22.47
C ILE A 181 8.84 0.29 23.98
N ALA A 182 8.88 -0.87 24.62
CA ALA A 182 8.65 -1.02 26.05
C ALA A 182 9.60 -0.13 26.86
N HIS A 183 10.90 -0.19 26.56
CA HIS A 183 11.91 0.64 27.22
C HIS A 183 11.63 2.15 27.06
N CYS A 184 11.18 2.57 25.87
CA CYS A 184 10.80 3.97 25.64
C CYS A 184 9.56 4.37 26.45
N VAL A 185 8.53 3.51 26.49
CA VAL A 185 7.30 3.76 27.24
C VAL A 185 7.60 3.84 28.74
N ASP A 186 8.43 2.94 29.28
CA ASP A 186 8.84 2.94 30.69
C ASP A 186 9.55 4.25 31.05
N PHE A 187 10.46 4.72 30.19
CA PHE A 187 11.11 6.01 30.40
C PHE A 187 10.12 7.17 30.39
N ILE A 188 9.13 7.16 29.48
CA ILE A 188 8.13 8.23 29.38
C ILE A 188 7.21 8.26 30.60
N VAL A 189 6.84 7.09 31.14
CA VAL A 189 5.94 6.97 32.30
C VAL A 189 6.68 7.25 33.62
N SER A 190 8.01 7.21 33.62
CA SER A 190 8.83 7.53 34.79
C SER A 190 8.44 8.86 35.45
N PRO A 191 8.43 8.94 36.80
CA PRO A 191 8.10 10.16 37.55
C PRO A 191 8.95 11.39 37.17
N HIS A 192 10.13 11.18 36.59
CA HIS A 192 10.97 12.26 36.10
C HIS A 192 10.34 12.99 34.90
N VAL A 193 9.69 12.24 34.01
CA VAL A 193 9.15 12.73 32.74
C VAL A 193 7.66 13.06 32.87
N CYS A 194 6.91 12.23 33.60
CA CYS A 194 5.47 12.35 33.76
C CYS A 194 5.07 12.46 35.23
N THR A 195 4.04 13.26 35.51
CA THR A 195 3.39 13.36 36.81
C THR A 195 1.91 13.08 36.64
N ASP A 196 1.36 12.21 37.46
CA ASP A 196 -0.08 11.93 37.46
C ASP A 196 -0.85 13.09 38.10
N LEU A 197 -1.97 13.48 37.49
CA LEU A 197 -2.86 14.44 38.11
C LEU A 197 -3.69 13.75 39.19
N PRO A 198 -3.94 14.44 40.32
CA PRO A 198 -4.91 13.99 41.31
C PRO A 198 -6.37 14.14 40.85
N PHE A 199 -6.63 14.75 39.68
CA PHE A 199 -7.97 14.95 39.14
C PHE A 199 -8.05 14.71 37.63
N GLY A 200 -9.14 14.08 37.21
CA GLY A 200 -9.46 13.76 35.83
C GLY A 200 -8.93 12.39 35.41
N GLU A 201 -9.82 11.59 34.83
CA GLU A 201 -9.54 10.22 34.37
C GLU A 201 -9.82 10.11 32.86
N LYS A 202 -9.13 9.18 32.21
CA LYS A 202 -9.38 8.76 30.83
C LYS A 202 -9.84 7.31 30.82
N VAL A 203 -10.86 7.04 30.02
CA VAL A 203 -11.35 5.69 29.77
C VAL A 203 -10.61 5.11 28.57
N LEU A 204 -9.82 4.07 28.78
CA LEU A 204 -9.20 3.26 27.73
C LEU A 204 -10.11 2.06 27.44
N LYS A 205 -10.61 1.95 26.22
CA LYS A 205 -11.35 0.76 25.78
C LYS A 205 -10.39 -0.23 25.13
N LEU A 206 -10.29 -1.42 25.69
CA LEU A 206 -9.53 -2.52 25.11
C LEU A 206 -10.31 -3.14 23.94
N SER A 207 -9.61 -3.84 23.04
CA SER A 207 -10.22 -4.61 21.95
C SER A 207 -11.14 -5.74 22.44
N SER A 208 -11.01 -6.14 23.71
CA SER A 208 -11.90 -7.07 24.41
C SER A 208 -13.23 -6.44 24.86
N GLY A 209 -13.39 -5.12 24.71
CA GLY A 209 -14.56 -4.37 25.18
C GLY A 209 -14.51 -3.94 26.65
N VAL A 210 -13.45 -4.30 27.37
CA VAL A 210 -13.23 -3.87 28.76
C VAL A 210 -12.79 -2.40 28.79
N GLU A 211 -13.38 -1.62 29.69
CA GLU A 211 -13.05 -0.21 29.92
C GLU A 211 -12.12 -0.08 31.14
N LEU A 212 -10.97 0.56 30.96
CA LEU A 212 -9.98 0.84 32.01
C LEU A 212 -9.96 2.34 32.32
N PHE A 213 -9.99 2.69 33.60
CA PHE A 213 -9.89 4.07 34.06
C PHE A 213 -8.43 4.37 34.40
N VAL A 214 -7.83 5.31 33.68
CA VAL A 214 -6.43 5.72 33.87
C VAL A 214 -6.38 7.20 34.23
N PRO A 215 -5.63 7.61 35.27
CA PRO A 215 -5.50 9.02 35.62
C PRO A 215 -4.92 9.83 34.46
N ASN A 216 -5.31 11.10 34.37
CA ASN A 216 -4.67 12.01 33.42
C ASN A 216 -3.22 12.24 33.84
N THR A 217 -2.31 12.12 32.89
CA THR A 217 -0.88 12.37 33.11
C THR A 217 -0.45 13.68 32.47
N ILE A 218 0.40 14.44 33.17
CA ILE A 218 1.10 15.61 32.65
C ILE A 218 2.56 15.27 32.39
N ARG A 219 3.04 15.60 31.20
CA ARG A 219 4.47 15.66 30.89
C ARG A 219 5.08 16.91 31.51
N ASN A 220 6.13 16.70 32.29
CA ASN A 220 6.86 17.77 32.99
C ASN A 220 7.65 18.67 32.04
N MET A 221 7.92 18.20 30.81
CA MET A 221 8.76 18.87 29.83
C MET A 221 8.25 18.66 28.39
N ARG A 222 8.81 19.40 27.43
CA ARG A 222 8.43 19.34 26.02
C ARG A 222 8.95 18.07 25.35
N ALA A 223 8.21 17.55 24.36
CA ALA A 223 8.53 16.32 23.64
C ALA A 223 9.96 16.25 23.11
N THR A 224 10.48 17.33 22.53
CA THR A 224 11.87 17.42 22.05
C THR A 224 12.87 17.14 23.17
N ARG A 225 12.64 17.72 24.36
CA ARG A 225 13.53 17.57 25.50
C ARG A 225 13.47 16.16 26.09
N ILE A 226 12.29 15.54 26.12
CA ILE A 226 12.11 14.15 26.54
C ILE A 226 12.96 13.23 25.68
N ILE A 227 12.89 13.40 24.36
CA ILE A 227 13.65 12.56 23.41
C ILE A 227 15.16 12.77 23.57
N GLU A 228 15.61 14.02 23.74
CA GLU A 228 17.03 14.30 24.00
C GLU A 228 17.52 13.59 25.27
N GLN A 229 16.78 13.70 26.36
CA GLN A 229 17.13 13.04 27.62
C GLN A 229 17.09 11.53 27.50
N TYR A 230 16.10 10.96 26.80
CA TYR A 230 16.02 9.52 26.56
C TYR A 230 17.24 9.01 25.79
N LEU A 231 17.65 9.72 24.73
CA LEU A 231 18.82 9.33 23.94
C LEU A 231 20.12 9.47 24.75
N LEU A 232 20.24 10.47 25.62
CA LEU A 232 21.38 10.60 26.53
C LEU A 232 21.37 9.47 27.57
N TYR A 233 20.22 9.18 28.17
CA TYR A 233 20.04 8.08 29.11
C TYR A 233 20.44 6.73 28.50
N CYS A 234 20.00 6.44 27.27
CA CYS A 234 20.38 5.20 26.58
C CYS A 234 21.89 5.13 26.34
N LYS A 235 22.54 6.24 25.97
CA LYS A 235 24.00 6.29 25.75
C LYS A 235 24.80 6.08 27.04
N GLU A 236 24.32 6.60 28.16
CA GLU A 236 25.05 6.59 29.43
C GLU A 236 24.81 5.31 30.24
N MET A 237 23.57 4.81 30.24
CA MET A 237 23.15 3.73 31.13
C MET A 237 22.97 2.38 30.44
N CYS A 238 22.89 2.37 29.10
CA CYS A 238 22.57 1.16 28.34
C CYS A 238 23.55 0.97 27.15
N SER A 239 24.74 0.46 27.43
CA SER A 239 25.80 0.26 26.42
C SER A 239 25.43 -0.70 25.28
N ASP A 240 24.55 -1.66 25.54
CA ASP A 240 24.16 -2.71 24.58
C ASP A 240 22.77 -2.48 23.94
N PHE A 241 22.15 -1.31 24.20
CA PHE A 241 20.80 -1.01 23.71
C PHE A 241 20.83 0.07 22.64
N GLU A 242 20.34 -0.27 21.44
CA GLU A 242 20.13 0.71 20.38
C GLU A 242 18.70 1.28 20.45
N PRO A 243 18.53 2.59 20.73
CA PRO A 243 17.20 3.20 20.79
C PRO A 243 16.61 3.45 19.39
N LEU A 244 15.28 3.56 19.33
CA LEU A 244 14.56 3.94 18.12
C LEU A 244 14.99 5.32 17.60
N GLY A 245 14.83 5.51 16.28
CA GLY A 245 15.05 6.80 15.64
C GLY A 245 14.13 7.91 16.17
N LYS A 246 14.60 9.16 16.12
CA LYS A 246 13.87 10.34 16.65
C LYS A 246 12.43 10.44 16.13
N SER A 247 12.20 10.19 14.84
CA SER A 247 10.86 10.23 14.24
C SER A 247 9.89 9.22 14.87
N SER A 248 10.37 8.00 15.10
CA SER A 248 9.60 6.94 15.78
C SER A 248 9.32 7.31 17.24
N LEU A 249 10.31 7.86 17.96
CA LEU A 249 10.12 8.34 19.32
C LEU A 249 9.08 9.47 19.42
N PHE A 250 9.09 10.41 18.47
CA PHE A 250 8.05 11.44 18.38
C PHE A 250 6.66 10.84 18.12
N THR A 251 6.57 9.80 17.30
CA THR A 251 5.32 9.09 17.01
C THR A 251 4.78 8.38 18.26
N ILE A 252 5.68 7.75 19.04
CA ILE A 252 5.32 7.14 20.33
C ILE A 252 4.78 8.20 21.30
N LEU A 253 5.44 9.36 21.40
CA LEU A 253 4.99 10.46 22.25
C LEU A 253 3.63 11.03 21.80
N ASP A 254 3.36 11.10 20.51
CA ASP A 254 2.07 11.57 19.98
C ASP A 254 0.92 10.58 20.24
N THR A 255 1.23 9.28 20.11
CA THR A 255 0.27 8.19 20.42
C THR A 255 -0.05 8.16 21.91
N CYS A 256 0.95 8.30 22.77
CA CYS A 256 0.81 8.36 24.22
C CYS A 256 0.36 9.76 24.67
N LYS A 257 -0.89 10.16 24.38
CA LYS A 257 -1.35 11.53 24.63
C LYS A 257 -1.36 11.90 26.12
N ALA A 258 -0.44 12.78 26.51
CA ALA A 258 -0.35 13.41 27.82
C ALA A 258 -0.36 14.94 27.69
N SER A 259 -0.94 15.61 28.67
CA SER A 259 -0.97 17.08 28.72
C SER A 259 0.44 17.60 28.93
N THR A 260 0.86 18.64 28.22
CA THR A 260 2.17 19.26 28.48
C THR A 260 2.04 20.36 29.52
N ARG A 261 2.97 20.41 30.47
CA ARG A 261 3.02 21.47 31.49
C ARG A 261 3.28 22.82 30.82
N LYS A 262 2.25 23.68 30.73
CA LYS A 262 2.34 25.02 30.12
C LYS A 262 2.73 26.13 31.11
N SER A 263 2.54 25.92 32.41
CA SER A 263 2.92 26.89 33.46
C SER A 263 3.26 26.16 34.77
N LEU A 264 4.31 26.63 35.45
CA LEU A 264 4.69 26.22 36.82
C LEU A 264 3.77 26.85 37.88
N GLN A 265 3.01 27.88 37.50
CA GLN A 265 2.38 28.83 38.41
C GLN A 265 1.01 28.38 38.95
N GLY A 266 0.48 27.25 38.46
CA GLY A 266 -0.89 26.80 38.78
C GLY A 266 -1.02 25.53 39.62
N ILE A 267 0.07 24.99 40.17
CA ILE A 267 0.00 23.72 40.95
C ILE A 267 0.28 23.93 42.43
N ASN A 268 0.95 25.02 42.83
CA ASN A 268 1.37 25.21 44.22
C ASN A 268 0.97 26.60 44.73
N TYR A 269 -0.34 26.84 44.82
CA TYR A 269 -0.93 28.07 45.36
C TYR A 269 -0.30 28.43 46.71
N PHE A 270 -0.10 27.43 47.59
CA PHE A 270 0.55 27.62 48.89
C PHE A 270 2.01 28.10 48.78
N ALA A 271 2.79 27.61 47.81
CA ALA A 271 4.17 28.06 47.65
C ALA A 271 4.25 29.45 47.00
N ALA A 272 3.29 29.79 46.14
CA ALA A 272 3.17 31.14 45.56
C ALA A 272 2.76 32.16 46.62
N GLU A 273 1.73 31.84 47.41
CA GLU A 273 1.24 32.65 48.53
C GLU A 273 2.31 32.82 49.62
N ALA A 274 3.01 31.73 49.99
CA ALA A 274 4.15 31.83 50.89
C ALA A 274 5.25 32.73 50.33
N GLY A 275 5.56 32.63 49.03
CA GLY A 275 6.51 33.50 48.36
C GLY A 275 6.14 34.98 48.48
N GLU A 276 4.88 35.33 48.21
CA GLU A 276 4.35 36.69 48.33
C GLU A 276 4.38 37.19 49.78
N ALA A 277 4.06 36.32 50.76
CA ALA A 277 4.16 36.64 52.18
C ALA A 277 5.60 36.95 52.62
N PHE A 278 6.59 36.16 52.17
CA PHE A 278 8.01 36.41 52.43
C PHE A 278 8.47 37.73 51.79
N ASP A 279 8.05 38.01 50.56
CA ASP A 279 8.37 39.27 49.87
C ASP A 279 7.73 40.48 50.59
N GLY A 280 6.50 40.31 51.10
CA GLY A 280 5.81 41.31 51.93
C GLY A 280 6.52 41.59 53.25
N LEU A 281 6.95 40.55 53.98
CA LEU A 281 7.71 40.68 55.22
C LEU A 281 9.07 41.36 55.00
N ARG A 282 9.77 41.00 53.91
CA ARG A 282 11.02 41.62 53.50
C ARG A 282 10.83 43.12 53.26
N LYS A 283 9.79 43.49 52.50
CA LYS A 283 9.45 44.89 52.23
C LYS A 283 9.11 45.67 53.49
N MET A 284 8.34 45.08 54.41
CA MET A 284 8.02 45.71 55.70
C MET A 284 9.27 45.94 56.57
N LEU A 285 10.25 45.04 56.51
CA LEU A 285 11.53 45.19 57.19
C LEU A 285 12.37 46.29 56.53
N GLU A 286 12.48 46.29 55.19
CA GLU A 286 13.17 47.32 54.41
C GLU A 286 12.60 48.73 54.67
N ASP A 287 11.27 48.87 54.74
CA ASP A 287 10.59 50.13 55.05
C ASP A 287 10.83 50.62 56.49
N LYS A 288 11.18 49.71 57.41
CA LYS A 288 11.45 49.99 58.84
C LYS A 288 12.93 49.97 59.22
N VAL A 289 13.85 49.84 58.26
CA VAL A 289 15.32 49.83 58.47
C VAL A 289 15.79 51.04 59.27
N THR A 290 15.08 52.17 59.20
CA THR A 290 15.42 53.40 59.92
C THR A 290 15.15 53.36 61.43
N LEU A 291 14.52 52.30 61.97
CA LEU A 291 14.08 52.23 63.37
C LEU A 291 14.73 51.09 64.17
N CYS A 292 15.49 50.19 63.55
CA CYS A 292 16.04 49.01 64.24
C CYS A 292 17.44 48.63 63.72
N ASP A 293 18.44 48.67 64.60
CA ASP A 293 19.85 48.30 64.33
C ASP A 293 20.01 46.82 63.91
N ASP A 294 19.02 45.96 64.17
CA ASP A 294 19.04 44.52 63.86
C ASP A 294 18.37 44.17 62.50
N SER A 295 17.96 45.16 61.72
CA SER A 295 17.15 44.96 60.50
C SER A 295 17.86 44.13 59.43
N GLU A 296 19.17 44.30 59.24
CA GLU A 296 19.97 43.50 58.29
C GLU A 296 19.98 42.01 58.67
N ARG A 297 20.22 41.71 59.96
CA ARG A 297 20.20 40.34 60.48
C ARG A 297 18.83 39.68 60.33
N LEU A 298 17.75 40.44 60.48
CA LEU A 298 16.39 39.93 60.31
C LEU A 298 16.08 39.61 58.85
N ILE A 299 16.58 40.42 57.90
CA ILE A 299 16.43 40.15 56.47
C ILE A 299 17.21 38.89 56.08
N GLU A 300 18.45 38.74 56.54
CA GLU A 300 19.26 37.53 56.30
C GLU A 300 18.60 36.27 56.86
N ASN A 301 18.07 36.34 58.09
CA ASN A 301 17.34 35.22 58.70
C ASN A 301 16.07 34.87 57.92
N LEU A 302 15.36 35.88 57.40
CA LEU A 302 14.16 35.68 56.58
C LEU A 302 14.49 34.97 55.26
N GLU A 303 15.60 35.35 54.61
CA GLU A 303 16.09 34.69 53.39
C GLU A 303 16.56 33.26 53.66
N CYS A 304 17.27 33.03 54.77
CA CYS A 304 17.67 31.68 55.21
C CYS A 304 16.46 30.80 55.49
N ALA A 305 15.43 31.33 56.17
CA ALA A 305 14.18 30.61 56.44
C ALA A 305 13.44 30.26 55.14
N ARG A 306 13.37 31.20 54.19
CA ARG A 306 12.75 30.96 52.87
C ARG A 306 13.50 29.86 52.10
N LEU A 307 14.84 29.87 52.12
CA LEU A 307 15.66 28.84 51.49
C LEU A 307 15.45 27.48 52.16
N TYR A 308 15.49 27.44 53.49
CA TYR A 308 15.25 26.24 54.28
C TYR A 308 13.91 25.57 53.96
N LEU A 309 12.82 26.34 53.94
CA LEU A 309 11.49 25.83 53.61
C LEU A 309 11.38 25.33 52.15
N LYS A 310 12.16 25.91 51.23
CA LYS A 310 12.14 25.56 49.81
C LYS A 310 12.92 24.27 49.50
N SER A 311 14.05 24.05 50.17
CA SER A 311 14.92 22.89 49.93
C SER A 311 14.85 21.88 51.06
N ASP A 312 15.38 22.23 52.23
CA ASP A 312 15.87 21.30 53.24
C ASP A 312 14.74 20.76 54.12
N TYR A 313 13.69 21.56 54.32
CA TYR A 313 12.53 21.17 55.10
C TYR A 313 11.95 19.82 54.65
N LYS A 314 11.89 19.57 53.33
CA LYS A 314 11.38 18.30 52.78
C LYS A 314 12.20 17.08 53.18
N VAL A 315 13.49 17.26 53.45
CA VAL A 315 14.40 16.18 53.86
C VAL A 315 14.28 15.91 55.37
N HIS A 316 13.86 16.91 56.15
CA HIS A 316 13.70 16.80 57.58
C HIS A 316 12.33 16.29 58.02
N VAL A 317 11.32 16.35 57.15
CA VAL A 317 9.99 15.80 57.39
C VAL A 317 10.06 14.27 57.48
N ALA A 318 9.71 13.73 58.65
CA ALA A 318 9.74 12.30 58.97
C ALA A 318 8.47 11.88 59.71
N ARG A 319 8.16 10.57 59.67
CA ARG A 319 6.96 10.01 60.32
C ARG A 319 6.94 10.28 61.83
N SER A 320 8.10 10.23 62.47
CA SER A 320 8.30 10.56 63.89
C SER A 320 9.56 11.42 64.01
N SER A 321 9.41 12.64 64.52
CA SER A 321 10.53 13.57 64.75
C SER A 321 10.37 14.21 66.12
N ASN A 322 11.49 14.58 66.73
CA ASN A 322 11.52 15.32 68.00
C ASN A 322 11.15 16.81 67.83
N ILE A 323 11.09 17.28 66.59
CA ILE A 323 10.65 18.62 66.23
C ILE A 323 9.23 18.50 65.69
N ALA A 324 8.29 19.23 66.32
CA ALA A 324 6.87 19.19 66.00
C ALA A 324 6.58 19.41 64.51
N ASP A 325 7.20 20.42 63.90
CA ASP A 325 6.98 20.78 62.49
C ASP A 325 7.56 19.75 61.51
N HIS A 326 8.53 18.95 61.95
CA HIS A 326 9.14 17.89 61.13
C HIS A 326 8.44 16.53 61.30
N CYS A 327 7.52 16.41 62.26
CA CYS A 327 6.84 15.16 62.55
C CYS A 327 5.51 15.11 61.80
N CYS A 328 5.40 14.28 60.77
CA CYS A 328 4.17 14.17 59.97
C CYS A 328 2.96 13.77 60.82
N ILE A 329 3.14 12.83 61.75
CA ILE A 329 2.04 12.35 62.62
C ILE A 329 1.54 13.50 63.48
N TYR A 330 2.45 14.25 64.12
CA TYR A 330 2.09 15.36 64.96
C TYR A 330 1.46 16.51 64.16
N ALA A 331 2.07 16.91 63.04
CA ALA A 331 1.59 18.01 62.21
C ALA A 331 0.22 17.74 61.58
N LEU A 332 -0.13 16.47 61.33
CA LEU A 332 -1.44 16.05 60.82
C LEU A 332 -2.42 15.64 61.93
N SER A 333 -2.00 15.69 63.19
CA SER A 333 -2.85 15.33 64.32
C SER A 333 -3.86 16.43 64.64
N ASP A 334 -5.12 16.03 64.82
CA ASP A 334 -6.20 16.93 65.24
C ASP A 334 -6.60 16.58 66.68
N PRO A 335 -6.41 17.49 67.65
CA PRO A 335 -6.77 17.23 69.05
C PRO A 335 -8.27 16.99 69.24
N LYS A 336 -9.12 17.31 68.26
CA LYS A 336 -10.56 17.09 68.29
C LYS A 336 -11.01 15.80 67.61
N LYS A 337 -10.15 15.13 66.83
CA LYS A 337 -10.48 13.90 66.10
C LYS A 337 -9.45 12.80 66.36
N ARG A 338 -9.86 11.80 67.15
CA ARG A 338 -9.00 10.67 67.55
C ARG A 338 -8.48 9.82 66.39
N ASP A 339 -9.14 9.86 65.24
CA ASP A 339 -8.74 9.10 64.04
C ASP A 339 -7.46 9.65 63.39
N PHE A 340 -7.05 10.87 63.75
CA PHE A 340 -5.84 11.53 63.25
C PHE A 340 -4.75 11.66 64.32
N ALA A 341 -4.92 11.08 65.51
CA ALA A 341 -3.97 11.20 66.62
C ALA A 341 -2.73 10.29 66.50
#